data_AF-A0A9P7EKM1-F1
#
_entry.id   AF-A0A9P7EKM1-F1
#
_cell.length_a   1.000
_cell.length_b   1.000
_cell.length_c   1.000
_cell.angle_alpha   90.00
_cell.angle_beta   90.00
_cell.angle_gamma   90.00
#
_symmetry.space_group_name_H-M   'P 1'
#
loop_
_entity.id
_entity.type
_entity.pdbx_description
1 polymer ?
#
loop_
_entity_poly.entity_id
_entity_poly.type
_entity_poly.pdbx_seq_one_letter_code
_entity_poly.pdbx_strand_id
1 'polypeptide(L)'
;MFWTDLASHTCTTYATREYTARLVNIPSCYNRRVEACMATPVKIHGAEYTPKWCEDHGPNNVTGHWEVGQHEPDCAPYWSWYKDFVFDGMQRIEHYLENLPSGGDWKEFCATTPVSFRGMHFTGAEFYFQKNYGTYGHWVFDDESCK
;
A
#
# COMPACT_ATOMS: atom_id res chain seq x y z
N MET A 1 -27.59 -6.94 9.58
CA MET A 1 -26.49 -7.44 8.73
C MET A 1 -25.20 -7.23 9.48
N PHE A 2 -24.24 -8.14 9.35
CA PHE A 2 -22.92 -8.00 9.95
C PHE A 2 -21.88 -8.71 9.10
N TRP A 3 -20.61 -8.34 9.29
CA TRP A 3 -19.47 -8.92 8.59
C TRP A 3 -19.01 -10.21 9.28
N THR A 4 -18.68 -11.22 8.47
CA THR A 4 -18.03 -12.47 8.90
C THR A 4 -16.81 -12.73 8.02
N ASP A 5 -15.93 -13.62 8.49
CA ASP A 5 -14.77 -14.09 7.71
C ASP A 5 -13.84 -12.95 7.28
N LEU A 6 -13.59 -11.99 8.18
CA LEU A 6 -12.65 -10.89 7.93
C LEU A 6 -11.25 -11.47 7.68
N ALA A 7 -10.79 -11.35 6.45
CA ALA A 7 -9.51 -11.84 5.97
C ALA A 7 -8.61 -10.67 5.56
N SER A 8 -7.37 -10.73 5.98
CA SER A 8 -6.30 -9.82 5.56
C SER A 8 -5.53 -10.44 4.39
N HIS A 9 -5.22 -9.65 3.37
CA HIS A 9 -4.43 -10.08 2.21
C HIS A 9 -3.02 -9.48 2.22
N THR A 10 -2.27 -9.74 1.15
CA THR A 10 -0.95 -9.15 0.95
C THR A 10 -1.03 -7.62 0.85
N CYS A 11 0.03 -6.96 1.28
CA CYS A 11 0.16 -5.51 1.13
C CYS A 11 0.19 -5.12 -0.35
N THR A 12 -0.58 -4.11 -0.73
CA THR A 12 -0.73 -3.68 -2.12
C THR A 12 0.20 -2.51 -2.44
N THR A 13 0.28 -1.51 -1.55
CA THR A 13 1.13 -0.32 -1.69
C THR A 13 1.65 0.11 -0.30
N TYR A 14 2.46 1.17 -0.24
CA TYR A 14 2.97 1.71 1.04
C TYR A 14 1.86 1.91 2.08
N ALA A 15 2.08 1.30 3.24
CA ALA A 15 1.19 1.29 4.41
C ALA A 15 -0.24 0.82 4.11
N THR A 16 -0.47 0.15 2.98
CA THR A 16 -1.80 -0.23 2.51
C THR A 16 -1.96 -1.73 2.37
N ARG A 17 -3.03 -2.25 3.00
CA ARG A 17 -3.41 -3.66 2.95
C ARG A 17 -4.84 -3.82 2.47
N GLU A 18 -5.07 -4.84 1.65
CA GLU A 18 -6.41 -5.24 1.25
C GLU A 18 -7.04 -6.16 2.32
N TYR A 19 -8.31 -5.91 2.60
CA TYR A 19 -9.14 -6.75 3.46
C TYR A 19 -10.40 -7.16 2.73
N THR A 20 -10.88 -8.37 3.02
CA THR A 20 -12.19 -8.83 2.55
C THR A 20 -12.99 -9.43 3.68
N ALA A 21 -14.32 -9.39 3.56
CA ALA A 21 -15.25 -9.97 4.51
C ALA A 21 -16.59 -10.20 3.83
N ARG A 22 -17.32 -11.20 4.29
CA ARG A 22 -18.64 -11.52 3.76
C ARG A 22 -19.73 -10.87 4.59
N LEU A 23 -20.67 -10.20 3.94
CA LEU A 23 -21.86 -9.64 4.58
C LEU A 23 -22.95 -10.71 4.69
N VAL A 24 -23.37 -11.01 5.92
CA VAL A 24 -24.42 -12.00 6.21
C VAL A 24 -25.67 -11.37 6.81
N ASN A 25 -26.74 -12.17 6.89
CA ASN A 25 -28.09 -11.78 7.31
C ASN A 25 -28.70 -10.67 6.43
N ILE A 26 -28.48 -10.78 5.12
CA ILE A 26 -29.17 -9.95 4.13
C ILE A 26 -30.49 -10.67 3.79
N PRO A 27 -31.66 -10.03 3.93
CA PRO A 27 -32.92 -10.67 3.57
C PRO A 27 -32.89 -11.17 2.12
N SER A 28 -33.31 -12.40 1.86
CA SER A 28 -33.20 -13.03 0.53
C SER A 28 -33.98 -12.30 -0.57
N CYS A 29 -35.07 -11.62 -0.21
CA CYS A 29 -35.87 -10.79 -1.10
C CYS A 29 -35.31 -9.37 -1.30
N TYR A 30 -34.23 -9.00 -0.60
CA TYR A 30 -33.60 -7.70 -0.72
C TYR A 30 -32.73 -7.66 -1.98
N ASN A 31 -33.10 -6.80 -2.92
CA ASN A 31 -32.43 -6.65 -4.21
C ASN A 31 -31.27 -5.63 -4.20
N ARG A 32 -31.20 -4.76 -3.18
CA ARG A 32 -30.18 -3.70 -3.05
C ARG A 32 -28.97 -4.15 -2.22
N ARG A 33 -28.51 -5.38 -2.45
CA ARG A 33 -27.47 -6.03 -1.64
C ARG A 33 -26.13 -5.26 -1.67
N VAL A 34 -25.76 -4.74 -2.84
CA VAL A 34 -24.55 -3.92 -3.01
C VAL A 34 -24.67 -2.60 -2.24
N GLU A 35 -25.83 -1.93 -2.27
CA GLU A 35 -26.05 -0.69 -1.49
C GLU A 35 -25.91 -0.96 0.02
N ALA A 36 -26.49 -2.07 0.51
CA ALA A 36 -26.35 -2.46 1.91
C ALA A 36 -24.89 -2.77 2.29
N CYS A 37 -24.14 -3.42 1.40
CA CYS A 37 -22.72 -3.67 1.58
C CYS A 37 -21.92 -2.37 1.70
N MET A 38 -22.04 -1.48 0.73
CA MET A 38 -21.34 -0.19 0.73
C MET A 38 -21.69 0.71 1.93
N ALA A 39 -22.90 0.56 2.48
CA ALA A 39 -23.37 1.33 3.63
C ALA A 39 -23.02 0.71 5.00
N THR A 40 -22.48 -0.51 5.05
CA THR A 40 -22.18 -1.20 6.32
C THR A 40 -20.70 -1.08 6.65
N PRO A 41 -20.29 -0.29 7.67
CA PRO A 41 -18.89 -0.19 8.05
C PRO A 41 -18.39 -1.48 8.71
N VAL A 42 -17.08 -1.75 8.59
CA VAL A 42 -16.37 -2.79 9.34
C VAL A 42 -15.38 -2.13 10.28
N LYS A 43 -15.04 -2.80 11.39
CA LYS A 43 -14.01 -2.35 12.32
C LYS A 43 -12.71 -3.08 12.05
N ILE A 44 -11.69 -2.37 11.57
CA ILE A 44 -10.33 -2.89 11.33
C ILE A 44 -9.37 -2.05 12.19
N HIS A 45 -8.51 -2.70 12.97
CA HIS A 45 -7.57 -2.04 13.90
C HIS A 45 -8.20 -1.01 14.85
N GLY A 46 -9.48 -1.20 15.19
CA GLY A 46 -10.20 -0.29 16.08
C GLY A 46 -10.88 0.91 15.40
N ALA A 47 -10.64 1.15 14.12
CA ALA A 47 -11.27 2.21 13.31
C ALA A 47 -12.34 1.63 12.37
N GLU A 48 -13.34 2.47 12.03
CA GLU A 48 -14.43 2.08 11.14
C GLU A 48 -14.12 2.44 9.68
N TYR A 49 -14.31 1.48 8.78
CA TYR A 49 -14.08 1.65 7.35
C TYR A 49 -15.31 1.17 6.56
N THR A 50 -15.76 1.98 5.60
CA THR A 50 -16.74 1.55 4.60
C THR A 50 -16.05 0.81 3.46
N PRO A 51 -16.67 -0.23 2.86
CA PRO A 51 -16.07 -0.93 1.73
C PRO A 51 -15.76 0.03 0.58
N LYS A 52 -14.63 -0.21 -0.10
CA LYS A 52 -14.27 0.50 -1.32
C LYS A 52 -15.07 -0.04 -2.51
N TRP A 53 -15.32 -1.34 -2.54
CA TRP A 53 -16.26 -1.97 -3.47
C TRP A 53 -16.87 -3.24 -2.86
N CYS A 54 -17.90 -3.76 -3.52
CA CYS A 54 -18.64 -4.94 -3.11
C CYS A 54 -18.93 -5.84 -4.30
N GLU A 55 -18.79 -7.15 -4.12
CA GLU A 55 -19.13 -8.16 -5.11
C GLU A 55 -20.39 -8.92 -4.67
N ASP A 56 -21.40 -8.97 -5.53
CA ASP A 56 -22.62 -9.76 -5.29
C ASP A 56 -22.50 -11.12 -5.98
N HIS A 57 -22.26 -12.16 -5.19
CA HIS A 57 -22.20 -13.55 -5.63
C HIS A 57 -23.54 -14.29 -5.38
N GLY A 58 -24.63 -13.54 -5.14
CA GLY A 58 -25.97 -14.06 -4.92
C GLY A 58 -26.47 -13.95 -3.47
N PRO A 59 -27.61 -14.59 -3.15
CA PRO A 59 -28.23 -14.49 -1.83
C PRO A 59 -27.27 -14.91 -0.70
N ASN A 60 -27.11 -14.03 0.30
CA ASN A 60 -26.19 -14.21 1.44
C ASN A 60 -24.70 -14.38 1.09
N ASN A 61 -24.30 -13.95 -0.10
CA ASN A 61 -22.91 -14.07 -0.55
C ASN A 61 -22.44 -12.76 -1.17
N VAL A 62 -22.39 -11.71 -0.36
CA VAL A 62 -21.87 -10.40 -0.78
C VAL A 62 -20.55 -10.18 -0.07
N THR A 63 -19.49 -9.95 -0.83
CA THR A 63 -18.14 -9.74 -0.29
C THR A 63 -17.81 -8.26 -0.37
N GLY A 64 -17.51 -7.65 0.77
CA GLY A 64 -16.95 -6.31 0.84
C GLY A 64 -15.43 -6.37 0.73
N HIS A 65 -14.86 -5.34 0.12
CA HIS A 65 -13.42 -5.17 -0.06
C HIS A 65 -12.99 -3.80 0.46
N TRP A 66 -11.87 -3.76 1.20
CA TRP A 66 -11.31 -2.54 1.78
C TRP A 66 -9.83 -2.43 1.46
N GLU A 67 -9.37 -1.20 1.24
CA GLU A 67 -7.95 -0.86 1.23
C GLU A 67 -7.68 0.02 2.45
N VAL A 68 -6.97 -0.54 3.43
CA VAL A 68 -6.67 0.14 4.70
C VAL A 68 -5.24 0.66 4.62
N GLY A 69 -5.10 1.98 4.51
CA GLY A 69 -3.83 2.69 4.36
C GLY A 69 -3.20 3.18 5.68
N GLN A 70 -3.67 2.69 6.84
CA GLN A 70 -3.23 3.16 8.16
C GLN A 70 -3.12 1.99 9.13
N HIS A 71 -2.20 2.11 10.09
CA HIS A 71 -1.95 1.10 11.12
C HIS A 71 -1.56 -0.28 10.55
N GLU A 72 -0.93 -0.30 9.37
CA GLU A 72 -0.35 -1.49 8.72
C GLU A 72 1.20 -1.42 8.73
N PRO A 73 1.86 -1.62 9.89
CA PRO A 73 3.32 -1.52 9.98
C PRO A 73 4.04 -2.55 9.10
N ASP A 74 3.43 -3.72 8.88
CA ASP A 74 3.95 -4.76 7.99
C ASP A 74 3.97 -4.33 6.52
N CYS A 75 3.13 -3.36 6.14
CA CYS A 75 3.02 -2.84 4.77
C CYS A 75 3.82 -1.55 4.58
N ALA A 76 4.59 -1.14 5.59
CA ALA A 76 5.39 0.07 5.57
C ALA A 76 6.87 -0.27 5.42
N PRO A 77 7.36 -0.54 4.19
CA PRO A 77 8.79 -0.56 3.94
C PRO A 77 9.38 0.84 4.14
N TYR A 78 10.69 0.92 4.25
CA TYR A 78 11.37 2.20 4.43
C TYR A 78 12.71 2.21 3.73
N TRP A 79 13.09 3.40 3.26
CA TRP A 79 14.40 3.62 2.67
C TRP A 79 15.45 3.72 3.78
N SER A 80 16.24 2.67 3.88
CA SER A 80 17.36 2.55 4.81
C SER A 80 18.64 3.14 4.21
N TRP A 81 19.80 2.67 4.69
CA TRP A 81 21.16 3.04 4.27
C TRP A 81 21.24 3.74 2.92
N TYR A 82 21.94 4.88 2.89
CA TYR A 82 22.11 5.67 1.68
C TYR A 82 23.57 5.74 1.21
N LYS A 83 23.73 5.84 -0.10
CA LYS A 83 24.99 6.12 -0.78
C LYS A 83 24.82 7.38 -1.62
N ASP A 84 25.74 8.33 -1.41
CA ASP A 84 25.77 9.60 -2.10
C ASP A 84 27.01 9.66 -3.00
N PHE A 85 26.82 9.83 -4.31
CA PHE A 85 27.93 9.80 -5.27
C PHE A 85 27.65 10.62 -6.54
N VAL A 86 28.71 11.14 -7.16
CA VAL A 86 28.62 11.83 -8.45
C VAL A 86 28.81 10.84 -9.58
N PHE A 87 27.93 10.87 -10.58
CA PHE A 87 28.07 10.08 -11.80
C PHE A 87 27.66 10.94 -13.00
N ASP A 88 28.59 11.10 -13.94
CA ASP A 88 28.42 11.89 -15.17
C ASP A 88 28.04 13.37 -14.88
N GLY A 89 28.69 13.98 -13.89
CA GLY A 89 28.46 15.37 -13.50
C GLY A 89 27.14 15.63 -12.74
N MET A 90 26.38 14.58 -12.43
CA MET A 90 25.14 14.66 -11.64
C MET A 90 25.31 13.98 -10.29
N GLN A 91 24.80 14.60 -9.23
CA GLN A 91 24.77 14.01 -7.90
C GLN A 91 23.66 12.95 -7.84
N ARG A 92 23.96 11.78 -7.28
CA ARG A 92 23.01 10.68 -7.15
C ARG A 92 22.98 10.17 -5.73
N ILE A 93 21.77 9.91 -5.25
CA ILE A 93 21.53 9.32 -3.95
C ILE A 93 20.81 7.98 -4.19
N GLU A 94 21.39 6.92 -3.66
CA GLU A 94 20.88 5.54 -3.69
C GLU A 94 20.48 5.13 -2.29
N HIS A 95 19.28 4.58 -2.10
CA HIS A 95 18.85 3.96 -0.84
C HIS A 95 18.46 2.51 -1.04
N TYR A 96 18.68 1.71 -0.01
CA TYR A 96 18.18 0.34 0.08
C TYR A 96 16.78 0.30 0.71
N LEU A 97 15.83 -0.40 0.09
CA LEU A 97 14.46 -0.56 0.60
C LEU A 97 14.39 -1.77 1.55
N GLU A 98 14.20 -1.47 2.84
CA GLU A 98 14.03 -2.45 3.91
C GLU A 98 12.55 -2.75 4.16
N ASN A 99 12.30 -3.87 4.85
CA ASN A 99 10.95 -4.28 5.28
C ASN A 99 9.95 -4.41 4.11
N LEU A 100 10.44 -4.87 2.96
CA LEU A 100 9.59 -5.12 1.80
C LEU A 100 8.62 -6.29 2.10
N PRO A 101 7.29 -6.10 1.97
CA PRO A 101 6.33 -7.15 2.28
C PRO A 101 6.48 -8.37 1.37
N SER A 102 6.44 -9.57 1.95
CA SER A 102 6.49 -10.82 1.18
C SER A 102 5.27 -10.95 0.27
N GLY A 103 5.50 -11.29 -1.01
CA GLY A 103 4.44 -11.45 -2.00
C GLY A 103 3.89 -10.15 -2.60
N GLY A 104 4.31 -8.98 -2.11
CA GLY A 104 3.95 -7.69 -2.68
C GLY A 104 4.73 -7.33 -3.95
N ASP A 105 4.20 -6.40 -4.76
CA ASP A 105 4.92 -5.89 -5.93
C ASP A 105 5.99 -4.87 -5.49
N TRP A 106 7.25 -5.31 -5.52
CA TRP A 106 8.38 -4.48 -5.13
C TRP A 106 8.48 -3.17 -5.92
N LYS A 107 8.03 -3.13 -7.18
CA LYS A 107 8.04 -1.90 -7.99
C LYS A 107 7.03 -0.89 -7.46
N GLU A 108 5.86 -1.38 -7.08
CA GLU A 108 4.80 -0.55 -6.48
C GLU A 108 5.26 0.03 -5.14
N PHE A 109 5.92 -0.77 -4.31
CA PHE A 109 6.54 -0.26 -3.08
C PHE A 109 7.64 0.76 -3.34
N CYS A 110 8.51 0.56 -4.34
CA CYS A 110 9.47 1.58 -4.72
C CYS A 110 8.80 2.90 -5.13
N ALA A 111 7.71 2.84 -5.87
CA ALA A 111 7.00 4.02 -6.37
C ALA A 111 6.19 4.75 -5.28
N THR A 112 5.79 4.05 -4.21
CA THR A 112 4.87 4.58 -3.19
C THR A 112 5.48 4.75 -1.80
N THR A 113 6.70 4.25 -1.56
CA THR A 113 7.38 4.43 -0.26
C THR A 113 7.98 5.82 -0.18
N PRO A 114 7.54 6.68 0.75
CA PRO A 114 8.05 8.03 0.85
C PRO A 114 9.46 8.07 1.46
N VAL A 115 10.23 9.07 1.05
CA VAL A 115 11.53 9.38 1.66
C VAL A 115 11.67 10.89 1.84
N SER A 116 12.37 11.29 2.90
CA SER A 116 12.73 12.69 3.11
C SER A 116 14.21 12.80 3.43
N PHE A 117 14.94 13.53 2.60
CA PHE A 117 16.36 13.84 2.81
C PHE A 117 16.70 15.17 2.13
N ARG A 118 17.77 15.84 2.59
CA ARG A 118 18.19 17.16 2.07
C ARG A 118 17.07 18.22 2.07
N GLY A 119 16.13 18.13 3.01
CA GLY A 119 14.98 19.05 3.10
C GLY A 119 13.91 18.87 2.02
N MET A 120 14.03 17.83 1.17
CA MET A 120 13.04 17.47 0.16
C MET A 120 12.22 16.26 0.63
N HIS A 121 11.00 16.16 0.12
CA HIS A 121 10.09 15.03 0.36
C HIS A 121 9.70 14.42 -0.98
N PHE A 122 9.87 13.11 -1.10
CA PHE A 122 9.49 12.32 -2.26
C PHE A 122 8.46 11.28 -1.86
N THR A 123 7.46 11.05 -2.70
CA THR A 123 6.44 10.02 -2.51
C THR A 123 6.94 8.62 -2.86
N GLY A 124 8.10 8.52 -3.51
CA GLY A 124 8.68 7.29 -4.03
C GLY A 124 10.08 7.52 -4.59
N ALA A 125 10.70 6.44 -5.03
CA ALA A 125 11.95 6.49 -5.79
C ALA A 125 11.71 6.99 -7.22
N GLU A 126 12.60 7.86 -7.71
CA GLU A 126 12.56 8.34 -9.10
C GLU A 126 12.97 7.23 -10.07
N PHE A 127 14.02 6.49 -9.70
CA PHE A 127 14.44 5.27 -10.39
C PHE A 127 14.56 4.13 -9.39
N TYR A 128 14.29 2.90 -9.81
CA TYR A 128 14.37 1.73 -8.94
C TYR A 128 14.90 0.51 -9.68
N PHE A 129 15.61 -0.36 -8.95
CA PHE A 129 16.12 -1.62 -9.46
C PHE A 129 16.35 -2.64 -8.35
N GLN A 130 16.65 -3.87 -8.76
CA GLN A 130 17.06 -4.93 -7.85
C GLN A 130 18.50 -5.36 -8.12
N LYS A 131 19.25 -5.59 -7.05
CA LYS A 131 20.64 -6.07 -7.08
C LYS A 131 20.89 -6.99 -5.90
N ASN A 132 21.44 -8.18 -6.15
CA ASN A 132 21.74 -9.17 -5.11
C ASN A 132 20.54 -9.46 -4.16
N TYR A 133 19.35 -9.64 -4.73
CA TYR A 133 18.07 -9.81 -3.99
C TYR A 133 17.61 -8.59 -3.17
N GLY A 134 18.38 -7.51 -3.17
CA GLY A 134 17.98 -6.25 -2.58
C GLY A 134 17.24 -5.35 -3.57
N THR A 135 16.32 -4.53 -3.06
CA THR A 135 15.59 -3.52 -3.82
C THR A 135 16.15 -2.14 -3.47
N TYR A 136 16.40 -1.32 -4.49
CA TYR A 136 17.04 -0.01 -4.35
C TYR A 136 16.26 1.08 -5.08
N GLY A 137 16.31 2.28 -4.52
CA GLY A 137 15.69 3.50 -5.04
C GLY A 137 16.74 4.59 -5.21
N HIS A 138 16.65 5.34 -6.31
CA HIS A 138 17.63 6.32 -6.73
C HIS A 138 16.97 7.66 -7.05
N TRP A 139 17.64 8.74 -6.69
CA TRP A 139 17.27 10.12 -7.00
C TRP A 139 18.46 10.86 -7.60
N VAL A 140 18.20 11.67 -8.62
CA VAL A 140 19.24 12.43 -9.33
C VAL A 140 19.07 13.91 -9.06
N PHE A 141 20.18 14.61 -8.82
CA PHE A 141 20.24 16.02 -8.52
C PHE A 141 21.30 16.70 -9.37
N ASP A 142 21.07 17.98 -9.68
CA ASP A 142 22.11 18.84 -10.22
C ASP A 142 23.24 19.00 -9.18
N ASP A 143 24.48 18.94 -9.64
CA ASP A 143 25.65 19.08 -8.78
C ASP A 143 25.83 20.55 -8.36
N GLU A 144 25.49 20.85 -7.10
CA GLU A 144 25.67 22.20 -6.53
C GLU A 144 27.14 22.56 -6.27
N SER A 145 28.09 21.63 -6.38
CA SER A 145 29.52 21.92 -6.27
C SER A 145 30.09 22.63 -7.51
N CYS A 146 29.30 22.70 -8.60
CA CYS A 146 29.58 23.47 -9.81
C CYS A 146 28.97 24.89 -9.79
N LYS A 147 28.97 25.57 -8.63
CA LYS A 147 28.60 26.99 -8.50
C LYS A 147 29.78 27.84 -8.05
#